data_AF-N9DC33-F1
#
_entry.id   AF-N9DC33-F1
#
_cell.length_a   1.000
_cell.length_b   1.000
_cell.length_c   1.000
_cell.angle_alpha   90.00
_cell.angle_beta   90.00
_cell.angle_gamma   90.00
#
_symmetry.space_group_name_H-M   'P 1'
#
loop_
_entity.id
_entity.type
_entity.pdbx_description
1 polymer ?
#
loop_
_entity_poly.entity_id
_entity_poly.type
_entity_poly.pdbx_seq_one_letter_code
_entity_poly.pdbx_strand_id
1 'polypeptide(L)'
;MNRKFELHVISQIYDFLVEREAFTSLNLDRKVTEFFREVHVGREEDFTILESNKISGNFGEVSYINLLNVPNFNDKDKFLKWAHKALNL
;
A
#
# COMPACT_ATOMS: atom_id res chain seq x y z
N MET A 1 -1.28 13.97 -14.35
CA MET A 1 -1.27 12.69 -13.61
C MET A 1 0.00 12.61 -12.80
N ASN A 2 -0.12 12.41 -11.49
CA ASN A 2 1.02 12.29 -10.59
C ASN A 2 1.67 10.91 -10.84
N ARG A 3 2.85 10.87 -11.46
CA ARG A 3 3.53 9.62 -11.87
C ARG A 3 3.81 8.63 -10.73
N LYS A 4 3.63 9.07 -9.48
CA LYS A 4 3.97 8.34 -8.25
C LYS A 4 3.09 7.13 -7.95
N PHE A 5 1.89 7.05 -8.53
CA PHE A 5 0.95 5.95 -8.29
C PHE A 5 0.72 5.08 -9.54
N GLU A 6 1.62 5.18 -10.53
CA GLU A 6 1.62 4.28 -11.67
C GLU A 6 1.96 2.85 -11.24
N LEU A 7 1.35 1.86 -11.92
CA LEU A 7 1.49 0.45 -11.58
C LEU A 7 2.95 -0.01 -11.46
N HIS A 8 3.84 0.52 -12.31
CA HIS A 8 5.25 0.16 -12.29
C HIS A 8 5.97 0.66 -11.02
N VAL A 9 5.63 1.86 -10.54
CA VAL A 9 6.23 2.44 -9.31
C VAL A 9 5.79 1.63 -8.10
N ILE A 10 4.49 1.35 -7.97
CA ILE A 10 3.99 0.57 -6.84
C ILE A 10 4.47 -0.90 -6.89
N SER A 11 4.73 -1.46 -8.07
CA SER A 11 5.36 -2.78 -8.20
C SER A 11 6.80 -2.75 -7.68
N GLN A 12 7.57 -1.70 -7.96
CA GLN A 12 8.93 -1.55 -7.44
C GLN A 12 8.95 -1.48 -5.91
N ILE A 13 7.98 -0.78 -5.31
CA ILE A 13 7.82 -0.72 -3.85
C ILE A 13 7.52 -2.11 -3.28
N TYR A 14 6.59 -2.85 -3.91
CA TYR A 14 6.30 -4.22 -3.51
C TYR A 14 7.56 -5.11 -3.57
N ASP A 15 8.28 -5.05 -4.68
CA ASP A 15 9.49 -5.85 -4.89
C ASP A 15 10.57 -5.49 -3.87
N PHE A 16 10.76 -4.22 -3.57
CA PHE A 16 11.66 -3.77 -2.53
C PHE A 16 11.29 -4.31 -1.13
N LEU A 17 10.00 -4.32 -0.79
CA LEU A 17 9.55 -4.79 0.52
C LEU A 17 9.72 -6.29 0.69
N VAL A 18 9.42 -7.10 -0.34
CA VAL A 18 9.55 -8.57 -0.23
C VAL A 18 10.99 -9.05 -0.10
N GLU A 19 11.97 -8.26 -0.57
CA GLU A 19 13.39 -8.54 -0.38
C GLU A 19 13.88 -8.25 1.06
N ARG A 20 13.10 -7.50 1.87
CA ARG A 20 13.45 -7.25 3.28
C ARG A 20 13.12 -8.48 4.13
N GLU A 21 14.15 -9.12 4.69
CA GLU A 21 13.99 -10.34 5.52
C GLU A 21 12.94 -10.15 6.64
N ALA A 22 13.00 -9.03 7.37
CA ALA A 22 12.04 -8.71 8.42
C ALA A 22 10.59 -8.60 7.90
N PHE A 23 10.39 -8.13 6.66
CA PHE A 23 9.07 -7.98 6.05
C PHE A 23 8.44 -9.34 5.71
N THR A 24 9.23 -10.30 5.25
CA THR A 24 8.73 -11.62 4.84
C THR A 24 8.04 -12.37 5.99
N SER A 25 8.52 -12.17 7.21
CA SER A 25 7.98 -12.77 8.44
C SER A 25 6.68 -12.12 8.95
N LEU A 26 6.28 -10.98 8.40
CA LEU A 26 5.05 -10.29 8.80
C LEU A 26 3.79 -11.07 8.38
N ASN A 27 2.74 -10.94 9.20
CA ASN A 27 1.41 -11.40 8.80
C ASN A 27 0.85 -10.53 7.65
N LEU A 28 -0.19 -11.04 6.97
CA LEU A 28 -0.74 -10.40 5.77
C LEU A 28 -1.21 -8.96 6.03
N ASP A 29 -1.92 -8.72 7.13
CA ASP A 29 -2.45 -7.39 7.46
C ASP A 29 -1.32 -6.36 7.68
N ARG A 30 -0.24 -6.77 8.34
CA ARG A 30 0.95 -5.95 8.51
C ARG A 30 1.66 -5.70 7.18
N LYS A 31 1.79 -6.71 6.30
CA LYS A 31 2.39 -6.53 4.97
C LYS A 31 1.64 -5.48 4.14
N VAL A 32 0.30 -5.53 4.16
CA VAL A 32 -0.55 -4.55 3.48
C VAL A 32 -0.34 -3.15 4.05
N THR A 33 -0.31 -3.03 5.38
CA THR A 33 -0.12 -1.75 6.07
C THR A 33 1.25 -1.14 5.76
N GLU A 34 2.32 -1.94 5.87
CA GLU A 34 3.69 -1.51 5.55
C GLU A 34 3.85 -1.14 4.08
N PHE A 35 3.17 -1.85 3.17
CA PHE A 35 3.15 -1.47 1.76
C PHE A 35 2.58 -0.06 1.55
N PHE A 36 1.43 0.25 2.14
CA PHE A 36 0.87 1.59 1.99
C PHE A 36 1.63 2.65 2.78
N ARG A 37 2.33 2.28 3.86
CA ARG A 37 3.26 3.17 4.56
C ARG A 37 4.41 3.59 3.66
N GLU A 38 4.96 2.67 2.86
CA GLU A 38 6.04 2.96 1.91
C GLU A 38 5.53 3.69 0.64
N VAL A 39 4.29 3.43 0.21
CA VAL A 39 3.64 4.16 -0.90
C VAL A 39 3.27 5.61 -0.52
N HIS A 40 2.97 5.84 0.76
CA HIS A 40 2.62 7.16 1.27
C HIS A 40 3.73 8.18 1.01
N VAL A 41 3.35 9.36 0.51
CA VAL A 41 4.29 10.44 0.20
C VAL A 41 4.29 11.47 1.32
N GLY A 42 5.37 11.60 2.07
CA GLY A 42 5.45 12.62 3.10
C GLY A 42 6.26 12.14 4.28
N ARG A 43 5.88 12.60 5.47
CA ARG A 43 6.51 12.16 6.71
C ARG A 43 5.75 10.96 7.24
N GLU A 44 6.45 10.03 7.88
CA GLU A 44 5.83 8.84 8.47
C GLU A 44 4.72 9.17 9.48
N GLU A 45 4.80 10.33 10.14
CA GLU A 45 3.80 10.86 11.07
C GLU A 45 2.46 11.20 10.40
N ASP A 46 2.44 11.44 9.09
CA ASP A 46 1.22 11.72 8.32
C ASP A 46 0.45 10.45 7.95
N PHE A 47 1.04 9.26 8.15
CA PHE A 47 0.41 7.97 7.90
C PHE A 47 -0.30 7.47 9.16
N THR A 48 -1.61 7.24 9.07
CA THR A 48 -2.44 6.82 10.20
C THR A 48 -3.28 5.59 9.87
N ILE A 49 -3.31 4.61 10.78
CA ILE A 49 -4.25 3.48 10.73
C ILE A 49 -5.52 3.88 11.50
N LEU A 50 -6.67 3.78 10.85
CA LEU A 50 -7.97 4.16 11.38
C LEU A 50 -8.77 2.91 11.79
N GLU A 51 -9.62 3.03 12.81
CA GLU A 51 -10.38 1.91 13.42
C GLU A 51 -11.37 1.21 12.46
N SER A 52 -11.66 1.77 11.29
CA SER A 52 -12.66 1.26 10.33
C SER A 52 -12.06 0.47 9.14
N ASN A 53 -10.96 -0.28 9.34
CA ASN A 53 -10.19 -0.90 8.25
C ASN A 53 -9.77 0.12 7.19
N LYS A 54 -9.38 1.31 7.63
CA LYS A 54 -8.93 2.37 6.72
C LYS A 54 -7.54 2.81 7.14
N ILE A 55 -6.80 3.29 6.15
CA ILE A 55 -5.56 4.01 6.39
C ILE A 55 -5.68 5.37 5.74
N SER A 56 -5.11 6.37 6.40
CA SER A 56 -5.02 7.74 5.93
C SER A 56 -3.56 8.08 5.69
N GLY A 57 -3.33 8.89 4.66
CA GLY A 57 -2.02 9.35 4.28
C GLY A 57 -2.12 10.13 2.97
N ASN A 58 -1.03 10.77 2.60
CA ASN A 58 -0.91 11.38 1.28
C ASN A 58 -0.73 10.31 0.19
N PHE A 59 -1.84 9.96 -0.45
CA PHE A 59 -1.90 9.11 -1.64
C PHE A 59 -2.32 9.93 -2.88
N GLY A 60 -1.90 11.20 -2.94
CA GLY A 60 -2.31 12.13 -3.99
C GLY A 60 -3.73 12.64 -3.79
N GLU A 61 -4.61 12.40 -4.77
CA GLU A 61 -6.02 12.81 -4.71
C GLU A 61 -6.84 11.93 -3.75
N VAL A 62 -6.31 10.74 -3.40
CA VAL A 62 -6.95 9.82 -2.47
C VAL A 62 -6.49 10.11 -1.04
N SER A 63 -7.44 10.46 -0.16
CA SER A 63 -7.16 10.79 1.25
C SER A 63 -7.17 9.58 2.18
N TYR A 64 -7.86 8.50 1.80
CA TYR A 64 -7.89 7.26 2.56
C TYR A 64 -8.01 6.03 1.66
N ILE A 65 -7.38 4.94 2.09
CA ILE A 65 -7.51 3.62 1.46
C ILE A 65 -8.36 2.72 2.36
N ASN A 66 -9.32 2.03 1.77
CA ASN A 66 -10.14 1.05 2.45
C ASN A 66 -9.51 -0.35 2.33
N LEU A 67 -9.28 -1.00 3.45
CA LEU A 67 -8.67 -2.33 3.58
C LEU A 67 -9.71 -3.46 3.68
N LEU A 68 -10.96 -3.20 3.31
CA LEU A 68 -11.97 -4.25 3.13
C LEU A 68 -11.69 -5.04 1.84
N ASN A 69 -11.80 -6.37 1.93
CA ASN A 69 -11.65 -7.31 0.81
C ASN A 69 -10.28 -7.23 0.11
N VAL A 70 -9.21 -6.97 0.88
CA VAL A 70 -7.84 -6.93 0.35
C VAL A 70 -7.49 -8.33 -0.21
N PRO A 71 -7.03 -8.43 -1.47
CA PRO A 71 -6.52 -9.68 -2.01
C PRO A 71 -5.36 -10.21 -1.17
N ASN A 72 -5.08 -11.51 -1.26
CA ASN A 72 -3.89 -12.07 -0.62
C ASN A 72 -2.64 -11.31 -1.09
N PHE A 73 -1.88 -10.74 -0.16
CA PHE A 73 -0.68 -9.94 -0.46
C PHE A 73 0.33 -10.71 -1.32
N ASN A 74 0.45 -12.03 -1.11
CA ASN A 74 1.40 -12.87 -1.85
C ASN A 74 0.94 -13.16 -3.29
N ASP A 75 -0.32 -12.90 -3.64
CA ASP A 75 -0.81 -12.91 -5.03
C ASP A 75 -0.49 -11.54 -5.67
N LYS A 76 0.79 -11.33 -5.98
CA LYS A 76 1.36 -10.05 -6.43
C LYS A 76 0.49 -9.35 -7.48
N ASP A 77 0.10 -10.07 -8.53
CA ASP A 77 -0.67 -9.48 -9.63
C ASP A 77 -2.05 -9.00 -9.19
N LYS A 78 -2.78 -9.80 -8.40
CA LYS A 78 -4.10 -9.38 -7.90
C LYS A 78 -3.97 -8.25 -6.90
N PHE A 79 -3.01 -8.33 -6.00
CA PHE A 79 -2.76 -7.31 -4.99
C PHE A 79 -2.38 -5.97 -5.62
N LEU A 80 -1.41 -5.94 -6.53
CA LEU A 80 -0.95 -4.70 -7.17
C LEU A 80 -2.04 -4.06 -8.04
N LYS A 81 -2.84 -4.84 -8.77
CA LYS A 81 -3.98 -4.31 -9.53
C LYS A 81 -5.03 -3.68 -8.62
N TRP A 82 -5.32 -4.32 -7.49
CA TRP A 82 -6.23 -3.78 -6.49
C TRP A 82 -5.68 -2.50 -5.85
N ALA A 83 -4.41 -2.49 -5.44
CA ALA A 83 -3.77 -1.33 -4.82
C ALA A 83 -3.70 -0.15 -5.79
N HIS A 84 -3.33 -0.40 -7.06
CA HIS A 84 -3.34 0.63 -8.10
C HIS A 84 -4.72 1.26 -8.27
N LYS A 85 -5.78 0.43 -8.29
CA LYS A 85 -7.14 0.94 -8.35
C LYS A 85 -7.45 1.80 -7.13
N ALA A 86 -7.12 1.33 -5.93
CA ALA A 86 -7.39 2.05 -4.68
C ALA A 86 -6.68 3.43 -4.62
N LEU A 87 -5.47 3.53 -5.18
CA LEU A 87 -4.67 4.78 -5.22
C LEU A 87 -5.08 5.76 -6.33
N ASN A 88 -5.90 5.33 -7.29
CA ASN A 88 -6.31 6.11 -8.45
C ASN A 88 -7.85 6.16 -8.61
N LEU A 89 -8.57 6.05 -7.49
CA LEU A 89 -10.04 6.18 -7.45
C LEU A 89 -10.50 7.62 -7.72
#